data_AF-A0A7W8UJT8-F1
#
_entry.id   AF-A0A7W8UJT8-F1
#
_cell.length_a   1.000
_cell.length_b   1.000
_cell.length_c   1.000
_cell.angle_alpha   90.00
_cell.angle_beta   90.00
_cell.angle_gamma   90.00
#
_symmetry.space_group_name_H-M   'P 1'
#
loop_
_entity.id
_entity.type
_entity.pdbx_description
1 polymer ?
#
loop_
_entity_poly.entity_id
_entity_poly.type
_entity_poly.pdbx_seq_one_letter_code
_entity_poly.pdbx_strand_id
1 'polypeptide(L)'
;MPDHDFAIRPATAGDLPGLAVLYRHLNPTDPVLDTAMAEERFSAILAHPGMTVFIAFAGDVAAATATQIVVPNLTRGGASYALIETSSPTPNARVMPAPSSVMR
;
A
#
# COMPACT_ATOMS: atom_id res chain seq x y z
N MET A 1 3.06 23.37 -12.58
CA MET A 1 3.26 22.36 -11.50
C MET A 1 4.75 22.11 -11.44
N PRO A 2 5.42 22.14 -10.29
CA PRO A 2 6.80 21.65 -10.24
C PRO A 2 6.78 20.19 -10.70
N ASP A 3 7.74 19.79 -11.52
CA ASP A 3 7.97 18.38 -11.85
C ASP A 3 8.38 17.65 -10.56
N HIS A 4 7.38 17.21 -9.80
CA HIS A 4 7.62 16.27 -8.73
C HIS A 4 7.93 14.93 -9.40
N ASP A 5 9.12 14.40 -9.15
CA ASP A 5 9.44 13.04 -9.56
C ASP A 5 8.45 12.10 -8.87
N PHE A 6 7.67 11.38 -9.67
CA PHE A 6 6.65 10.45 -9.19
C PHE A 6 7.16 9.03 -9.32
N ALA A 7 7.23 8.32 -8.21
CA ALA A 7 7.69 6.94 -8.18
C ALA A 7 6.67 6.05 -7.46
N ILE A 8 6.48 4.83 -7.95
CA ILE A 8 5.72 3.80 -7.24
C ILE A 8 6.64 2.61 -7.03
N ARG A 9 6.75 2.14 -5.78
CA ARG A 9 7.56 0.97 -5.45
C ARG A 9 7.01 0.20 -4.25
N PRO A 10 7.38 -1.08 -4.08
CA PRO A 10 7.14 -1.79 -2.84
C PRO A 10 7.76 -1.07 -1.64
N ALA A 11 7.06 -1.13 -0.52
CA ALA A 11 7.53 -0.65 0.75
C ALA A 11 8.65 -1.55 1.29
N THR A 12 9.59 -0.93 1.96
CA THR A 12 10.68 -1.54 2.71
C THR A 12 10.54 -1.15 4.18
N ALA A 13 11.27 -1.83 5.07
CA ALA A 13 11.26 -1.48 6.50
C ALA A 13 11.57 0.02 6.76
N GLY A 14 12.42 0.62 5.93
CA GLY A 14 12.79 2.04 6.05
C GLY A 14 11.67 3.03 5.73
N ASP A 15 10.56 2.57 5.14
CA ASP A 15 9.44 3.43 4.76
C ASP A 15 8.40 3.64 5.87
N LEU A 16 8.53 2.93 6.99
CA LEU A 16 7.58 3.01 8.10
C LEU A 16 7.33 4.45 8.59
N PRO A 17 8.36 5.32 8.77
CA PRO A 17 8.10 6.70 9.20
C PRO A 17 7.23 7.48 8.22
N GLY A 18 7.48 7.34 6.90
CA GLY A 18 6.71 8.01 5.87
C GLY A 18 5.26 7.49 5.79
N LEU A 19 5.10 6.17 5.90
CA LEU A 19 3.79 5.52 5.96
C LEU A 19 3.00 5.93 7.21
N ALA A 20 3.62 6.01 8.38
CA ALA A 20 2.95 6.44 9.61
C ALA A 20 2.42 7.88 9.50
N VAL A 21 3.19 8.77 8.86
CA VAL A 21 2.74 10.12 8.54
C VAL A 21 1.55 10.09 7.58
N LEU A 22 1.62 9.30 6.51
CA LEU A 22 0.53 9.16 5.54
C LEU A 22 -0.75 8.61 6.21
N TYR A 23 -0.67 7.54 6.98
CA TYR A 23 -1.82 6.94 7.67
C TYR A 23 -2.48 7.89 8.66
N ARG A 24 -1.71 8.72 9.37
CA ARG A 24 -2.27 9.77 10.24
C ARG A 24 -3.00 10.86 9.46
N HIS A 25 -2.58 11.18 8.23
CA HIS A 25 -3.33 12.10 7.37
C HIS A 25 -4.61 11.47 6.84
N LEU A 26 -4.58 10.17 6.53
CA LEU A 26 -5.73 9.42 6.04
C LEU A 26 -6.82 9.28 7.12
N ASN A 27 -6.42 8.93 8.35
CA ASN A 27 -7.32 8.69 9.48
C ASN A 27 -6.88 9.51 10.70
N PRO A 28 -7.11 10.84 10.72
CA PRO A 28 -6.60 11.73 11.77
C PRO A 28 -7.20 11.48 13.15
N THR A 29 -8.32 10.76 13.22
CA THR A 29 -8.99 10.39 14.48
C THR A 29 -8.48 9.08 15.08
N ASP A 30 -7.70 8.30 14.32
CA ASP A 30 -7.17 7.03 14.81
C ASP A 30 -6.10 7.29 15.90
N PRO A 31 -6.04 6.43 16.93
CA PRO A 31 -4.99 6.53 17.92
C PRO A 31 -3.63 6.33 17.27
N VAL A 32 -2.65 7.13 17.70
CA VAL A 32 -1.27 6.97 17.25
C VAL A 32 -0.75 5.62 17.76
N LEU A 33 -0.28 4.77 16.84
CA LEU A 33 0.38 3.52 17.18
C LEU A 33 1.68 3.82 17.93
N ASP A 34 1.93 3.10 19.01
CA ASP A 34 3.25 3.05 19.65
C ASP A 34 4.31 2.61 18.62
N THR A 35 5.51 3.21 18.67
CA THR A 35 6.57 2.96 17.69
C THR A 35 6.97 1.49 17.62
N ALA A 36 7.16 0.82 18.75
CA ALA A 36 7.57 -0.58 18.77
C ALA A 36 6.46 -1.48 18.22
N MET A 37 5.20 -1.16 18.54
CA MET A 37 4.05 -1.85 17.97
C MET A 37 3.94 -1.61 16.46
N ALA A 38 4.19 -0.40 15.97
CA ALA A 38 4.17 -0.08 14.54
C ALA A 38 5.26 -0.86 13.79
N GLU A 39 6.48 -0.91 14.33
CA GLU A 39 7.60 -1.70 13.79
C GLU A 39 7.28 -3.20 13.74
N GLU A 40 6.77 -3.76 14.84
CA GLU A 40 6.38 -5.16 14.92
C GLU A 40 5.32 -5.51 13.87
N ARG A 41 4.26 -4.72 13.79
CA ARG A 41 3.16 -4.95 12.83
C ARG A 41 3.61 -4.79 11.40
N PHE A 42 4.42 -3.77 11.11
CA PHE A 42 4.92 -3.55 9.77
C PHE A 42 5.90 -4.64 9.34
N SER A 43 6.76 -5.12 10.25
CA SER A 43 7.60 -6.29 9.99
C SER A 43 6.75 -7.54 9.67
N ALA A 44 5.65 -7.76 10.40
CA ALA A 44 4.73 -8.87 10.10
C ALA A 44 4.05 -8.71 8.74
N ILE A 45 3.66 -7.49 8.35
CA ILE A 45 3.13 -7.18 7.02
C ILE A 45 4.15 -7.50 5.92
N LEU A 46 5.40 -7.04 6.06
CA LEU A 46 6.46 -7.27 5.08
C LEU A 46 6.84 -8.76 4.97
N ALA A 47 6.67 -9.53 6.04
CA ALA A 47 6.92 -10.96 6.06
C ALA A 47 5.72 -11.80 5.57
N HIS A 48 4.53 -11.22 5.36
CA HIS A 48 3.33 -11.97 5.04
C HIS A 48 3.38 -12.49 3.59
N PRO A 49 3.36 -13.82 3.37
CA PRO A 49 3.44 -14.38 2.03
C PRO A 49 2.30 -13.90 1.14
N GLY A 50 2.63 -13.40 -0.05
CA GLY A 50 1.65 -12.89 -1.01
C GLY A 50 1.14 -11.47 -0.72
N MET A 51 1.57 -10.83 0.38
CA MET A 51 1.24 -9.43 0.66
C MET A 51 2.33 -8.50 0.11
N THR A 52 1.92 -7.35 -0.43
CA THR A 52 2.83 -6.28 -0.83
C THR A 52 2.16 -4.94 -0.58
N VAL A 53 2.82 -4.07 0.18
CA VAL A 53 2.43 -2.67 0.31
C VAL A 53 3.19 -1.87 -0.73
N PHE A 54 2.48 -1.19 -1.62
CA PHE A 54 3.04 -0.25 -2.58
C PHE A 54 2.87 1.17 -2.08
N ILE A 55 3.87 2.01 -2.31
CA ILE A 55 3.84 3.43 -1.97
C ILE A 55 4.01 4.24 -3.24
N ALA A 56 3.13 5.21 -3.44
CA ALA A 56 3.30 6.25 -4.43
C ALA A 56 3.94 7.48 -3.77
N PHE A 57 5.07 7.91 -4.32
CA PHE A 57 5.85 9.05 -3.86
C PHE A 57 5.66 10.24 -4.79
N ALA A 58 5.59 11.44 -4.21
CA ALA A 58 5.73 12.72 -4.90
C ALA A 58 6.97 13.42 -4.32
N GLY A 59 8.13 13.26 -4.98
CA GLY A 59 9.43 13.51 -4.36
C GLY A 59 9.66 12.55 -3.19
N ASP A 60 10.06 13.07 -2.02
CA ASP A 60 10.31 12.24 -0.82
C ASP A 60 9.05 11.97 0.02
N VAL A 61 7.88 12.44 -0.43
CA VAL A 61 6.63 12.35 0.34
C VAL A 61 5.81 11.15 -0.13
N ALA A 62 5.46 10.26 0.79
CA ALA A 62 4.47 9.22 0.56
C ALA A 62 3.08 9.86 0.37
N ALA A 63 2.60 9.88 -0.88
CA ALA A 63 1.35 10.55 -1.27
C ALA A 63 0.14 9.61 -1.27
N ALA A 64 0.36 8.31 -1.51
CA ALA A 64 -0.66 7.28 -1.45
C ALA A 64 -0.03 5.91 -1.17
N THR A 65 -0.86 4.95 -0.76
CA THR A 65 -0.45 3.58 -0.49
C THR A 65 -1.50 2.59 -1.01
N ALA A 66 -1.06 1.41 -1.40
CA ALA A 66 -1.93 0.30 -1.75
C ALA A 66 -1.41 -1.02 -1.18
N THR A 67 -2.27 -1.75 -0.47
CA THR A 67 -1.96 -3.09 0.03
C THR A 67 -2.57 -4.12 -0.90
N GLN A 68 -1.72 -4.94 -1.51
CA GLN A 68 -2.12 -6.10 -2.32
C GLN A 68 -1.91 -7.38 -1.52
N ILE A 69 -2.86 -8.32 -1.59
CA ILE A 69 -2.74 -9.67 -1.03
C ILE A 69 -3.13 -10.69 -2.11
N VAL A 70 -2.18 -11.54 -2.51
CA VAL A 70 -2.42 -12.66 -3.43
C VAL A 70 -2.88 -13.87 -2.63
N VAL A 71 -4.10 -14.32 -2.89
CA VAL A 71 -4.76 -15.42 -2.18
C VAL A 71 -4.77 -16.67 -3.07
N PRO A 72 -4.12 -17.78 -2.64
CA PRO A 72 -4.25 -19.07 -3.29
C PRO A 72 -5.70 -19.54 -3.30
N ASN A 73 -6.12 -20.20 -4.37
CA ASN A 73 -7.52 -20.52 -4.58
C ASN A 73 -7.66 -21.79 -5.42
N LEU A 74 -8.73 -22.56 -5.20
CA LEU A 74 -9.01 -23.80 -5.94
C LEU A 74 -10.00 -23.59 -7.10
N THR A 75 -10.75 -22.49 -7.09
CA THR A 75 -11.66 -22.17 -8.19
C THR A 75 -10.91 -21.67 -9.42
N ARG A 76 -11.58 -21.60 -10.58
CA ARG A 76 -10.97 -21.21 -11.87
C ARG A 76 -9.66 -21.95 -12.18
N GLY A 77 -9.66 -23.27 -12.00
CA GLY A 77 -8.52 -24.12 -12.33
C GLY A 77 -7.30 -23.96 -11.41
N GLY A 78 -7.51 -23.52 -10.17
CA GLY A 78 -6.42 -23.27 -9.22
C GLY A 78 -5.77 -21.88 -9.32
N ALA A 79 -6.34 -20.98 -10.13
CA ALA A 79 -5.82 -19.63 -10.28
C ALA A 79 -6.03 -18.81 -9.00
N SER A 80 -4.93 -18.23 -8.51
CA SER A 80 -4.97 -17.26 -7.40
C SER A 80 -5.70 -15.97 -7.81
N TYR A 81 -6.14 -15.20 -6.82
CA TYR A 81 -6.69 -13.87 -7.03
C TYR A 81 -6.06 -12.86 -6.06
N ALA A 82 -6.19 -11.57 -6.34
CA ALA A 82 -5.65 -10.52 -5.48
C ALA A 82 -6.78 -9.72 -4.83
N LEU A 83 -6.60 -9.39 -3.54
CA LEU A 83 -7.33 -8.33 -2.86
C LEU A 83 -6.46 -7.07 -2.87
N ILE A 84 -7.04 -5.92 -3.19
CA ILE A 84 -6.34 -4.64 -3.23
C ILE A 84 -7.13 -3.64 -2.39
N GLU A 85 -6.45 -3.05 -1.43
CA GLU A 85 -6.91 -1.89 -0.69
C GLU A 85 -6.04 -0.68 -1.06
N THR A 86 -6.62 0.48 -1.31
CA THR A 86 -5.89 1.70 -1.66
C THR A 86 -6.30 2.82 -0.72
N SER A 87 -5.33 3.61 -0.28
CA SER A 87 -5.57 4.76 0.59
C SER A 87 -4.83 5.98 0.04
N SER A 88 -5.56 7.06 -0.20
CA SER A 88 -5.02 8.35 -0.64
C SER A 88 -5.73 9.51 0.07
N PRO A 89 -5.03 10.59 0.47
CA PRO A 89 -5.63 11.72 1.18
C PRO A 89 -6.70 12.46 0.37
N THR A 90 -6.64 12.38 -0.96
CA THR A 90 -7.64 12.99 -1.85
C THR A 90 -8.74 11.99 -2.20
N PRO A 91 -10.03 12.33 -2.00
CA PRO A 91 -11.16 11.43 -2.27
C PRO A 91 -11.40 11.14 -3.77
N ASN A 92 -10.62 11.74 -4.67
CA ASN A 92 -10.79 11.66 -6.13
C ASN A 92 -9.52 11.20 -6.88
N ALA A 93 -8.58 10.54 -6.22
CA ALA A 93 -7.51 9.84 -6.93
C ALA A 93 -8.17 8.74 -7.77
N ARG A 94 -8.34 9.01 -9.07
CA ARG A 94 -8.89 8.08 -10.04
C ARG A 94 -8.07 6.81 -9.93
N VAL A 95 -8.67 5.76 -9.37
CA VAL A 95 -8.10 4.41 -9.34
C VAL A 95 -7.66 4.15 -10.77
N MET A 96 -6.34 4.18 -11.02
CA MET A 96 -5.84 3.65 -12.26
C MET A 96 -6.28 2.20 -12.28
N PRO A 97 -7.01 1.74 -13.31
CA PRO A 97 -7.36 0.34 -13.38
C PRO A 97 -6.06 -0.44 -13.22
N ALA A 98 -6.07 -1.43 -12.32
CA ALA A 98 -5.01 -2.43 -12.29
C ALA A 98 -4.72 -2.83 -13.75
N PRO A 99 -3.45 -2.94 -14.17
CA PRO A 99 -3.13 -3.35 -15.53
C PRO A 99 -3.99 -4.57 -15.84
N SER A 100 -4.89 -4.42 -16.81
CA SER A 100 -5.78 -5.47 -17.27
C SER A 100 -4.94 -6.52 -17.97
N SER A 101 -4.34 -7.37 -17.17
CA SER A 101 -3.95 -8.74 -17.47
C SER A 101 -4.16 -9.46 -16.14
N VAL A 102 -5.26 -10.18 -15.93
CA VAL A 102 -5.79 -11.19 -16.83
C VAL A 102 -7.31 -11.30 -16.62
N MET A 103 -8.07 -10.88 -17.62
CA MET A 103 -9.36 -11.53 -17.94
C MET A 103 -9.03 -12.62 -18.95
N ARG A 104 -8.61 -13.78 -18.45
CA ARG A 104 -8.67 -15.12 -19.06
C ARG A 104 -8.14 -16.17 -18.10
#